data_AF-A0AAD7I3R1-F1
#
_entry.id   AF-A0AAD7I3R1-F1
#
_cell.length_a   1.000
_cell.length_b   1.000
_cell.length_c   1.000
_cell.angle_alpha   90.00
_cell.angle_beta   90.00
_cell.angle_gamma   90.00
#
_symmetry.space_group_name_H-M   'P 1'
#
loop_
_entity.id
_entity.type
_entity.pdbx_description
1 polymer ?
#
loop_
_entity_poly.entity_id
_entity_poly.type
_entity_poly.pdbx_seq_one_letter_code
_entity_poly.pdbx_strand_id
1 'polypeptide(L)'
;GFEGLTLDPSTQTLFACLQSATIQDGALQYTRMPVYNISQPNVSVPLIGERVVVSSSGKVEATSEVHFVSEGVFLCLGHNGNGNGGSGDNIKYKSMRTCSASPTRRTSQADFDSPSTLGAPKGKLTKKVTPAMYVSFVDYADPVQLVRFGLHNEGDPDDNTLLDAKWESFALAPAGDSAPDDFFLFTAVPNNFLSTQGISLGVPYDEGEDVDNQFMVFHLTLPGASA
;
A
#
# COMPACT_ATOMS: atom_id res chain seq x y z
N GLY A 1 0.50 -11.17 3.04
CA GLY A 1 0.98 -12.05 1.95
C GLY A 1 1.29 -11.19 0.75
N PHE A 2 0.82 -11.56 -0.46
CA PHE A 2 0.47 -10.53 -1.44
C PHE A 2 -0.75 -9.78 -0.91
N GLU A 3 -0.69 -8.46 -0.91
CA GLU A 3 -1.81 -7.60 -0.45
C GLU A 3 -2.08 -6.49 -1.47
N GLY A 4 -1.06 -5.97 -2.14
CA GLY A 4 -1.24 -5.05 -3.26
C GLY A 4 -1.34 -5.80 -4.58
N LEU A 5 -2.31 -5.45 -5.42
CA LEU A 5 -2.45 -6.00 -6.77
C LEU A 5 -2.89 -4.90 -7.75
N THR A 6 -2.12 -4.72 -8.83
CA THR A 6 -2.48 -3.73 -9.85
C THR A 6 -2.07 -4.17 -11.25
N LEU A 7 -2.60 -3.49 -12.27
CA LEU A 7 -2.44 -3.82 -13.67
C LEU A 7 -2.05 -2.59 -14.48
N ASP A 8 -1.06 -2.73 -15.35
CA ASP A 8 -0.90 -1.87 -16.52
C ASP A 8 -1.71 -2.49 -17.68
N PRO A 9 -2.86 -1.93 -18.05
CA PRO A 9 -3.71 -2.49 -19.10
C PRO A 9 -3.10 -2.34 -20.50
N SER A 10 -2.20 -1.36 -20.69
CA SER A 10 -1.58 -1.08 -21.99
C SER A 10 -0.59 -2.17 -22.40
N THR A 11 0.13 -2.73 -21.42
CA THR A 11 1.12 -3.79 -21.63
C THR A 11 0.64 -5.16 -21.18
N GLN A 12 -0.56 -5.26 -20.59
CA GLN A 12 -1.09 -6.48 -19.98
C GLN A 12 -0.13 -7.01 -18.90
N THR A 13 0.34 -6.12 -18.02
CA THR A 13 1.32 -6.44 -16.98
C THR A 13 0.70 -6.33 -15.59
N LEU A 14 0.65 -7.45 -14.87
CA LEU A 14 0.18 -7.51 -13.49
C LEU A 14 1.35 -7.31 -12.52
N PHE A 15 1.14 -6.48 -11.51
CA PHE A 15 2.08 -6.26 -10.41
C PHE A 15 1.42 -6.73 -9.11
N ALA A 16 2.10 -7.60 -8.37
CA ALA A 16 1.67 -8.04 -7.05
C ALA A 16 2.69 -7.58 -6.02
N CYS A 17 2.28 -6.94 -4.93
CA CYS A 17 3.18 -6.42 -3.89
C CYS A 17 3.01 -7.21 -2.59
N LEU A 18 4.14 -7.60 -2.00
CA LEU A 18 4.14 -8.18 -0.67
C LEU A 18 3.87 -7.11 0.38
N GLN A 19 3.01 -7.44 1.33
CA GLN A 19 2.65 -6.55 2.45
C GLN A 19 3.86 -6.04 3.21
N SER A 20 4.85 -6.91 3.39
CA SER A 20 5.93 -6.73 4.35
C SER A 20 7.22 -7.36 3.82
N ALA A 21 8.31 -7.08 4.54
CA ALA A 21 9.62 -7.57 4.17
C ALA A 21 9.72 -9.10 4.21
N THR A 22 10.52 -9.65 3.30
CA THR A 22 10.76 -11.10 3.28
C THR A 22 11.85 -11.47 4.29
N ILE A 23 11.67 -12.60 4.99
CA ILE A 23 12.71 -13.15 5.88
C ILE A 23 13.99 -13.47 5.09
N GLN A 24 13.84 -13.89 3.83
CA GLN A 24 14.92 -14.25 2.93
C GLN A 24 15.92 -13.11 2.71
N ASP A 25 15.47 -11.86 2.74
CA ASP A 25 16.34 -10.71 2.57
C ASP A 25 17.17 -10.37 3.82
N GLY A 26 16.85 -10.97 4.98
CA GLY A 26 17.59 -10.73 6.23
C GLY A 26 17.59 -9.26 6.68
N ALA A 27 16.67 -8.45 6.15
CA ALA A 27 16.47 -7.05 6.49
C ALA A 27 14.99 -6.70 6.36
N LEU A 28 14.52 -5.80 7.22
CA LEU A 28 13.11 -5.39 7.28
C LEU A 28 12.79 -4.21 6.35
N GLN A 29 13.79 -3.65 5.69
CA GLN A 29 13.66 -2.43 4.88
C GLN A 29 13.30 -2.67 3.41
N TYR A 30 13.19 -3.93 2.96
CA TYR A 30 12.89 -4.28 1.57
C TYR A 30 11.63 -5.12 1.45
N THR A 31 10.73 -4.75 0.54
CA THR A 31 9.63 -5.61 0.09
C THR A 31 9.77 -5.91 -1.41
N ARG A 32 9.04 -6.91 -1.89
CA ARG A 32 9.09 -7.39 -3.28
C ARG A 32 7.78 -7.10 -4.01
N MET A 33 7.91 -6.74 -5.28
CA MET A 33 6.80 -6.62 -6.21
C MET A 33 7.06 -7.45 -7.47
N PRO A 34 6.69 -8.74 -7.47
CA PRO A 34 6.65 -9.58 -8.66
C PRO A 34 5.84 -8.97 -9.80
N VAL A 35 6.31 -9.21 -11.03
CA VAL A 35 5.74 -8.65 -12.26
C VAL A 35 5.41 -9.80 -13.20
N TYR A 36 4.15 -9.91 -13.62
CA TYR A 36 3.65 -10.98 -14.47
C TYR A 36 3.13 -10.45 -15.80
N ASN A 37 3.34 -11.20 -16.88
CA ASN A 37 2.66 -10.96 -18.14
C ASN A 37 1.32 -11.69 -18.13
N ILE A 38 0.22 -10.96 -18.31
CA ILE A 38 -1.14 -11.51 -18.35
C ILE A 38 -1.81 -11.32 -19.72
N SER A 39 -1.04 -11.17 -20.80
CA SER A 39 -1.58 -11.06 -22.17
C SER A 39 -2.39 -12.28 -22.63
N GLN A 40 -2.16 -13.45 -22.00
CA GLN A 40 -2.90 -14.69 -22.26
C GLN A 40 -3.25 -15.40 -20.94
N PRO A 41 -4.13 -14.83 -20.10
CA PRO A 41 -4.30 -15.25 -18.71
C PRO A 41 -4.86 -16.68 -18.57
N ASN A 42 -5.56 -17.16 -19.59
CA ASN A 42 -6.08 -18.53 -19.66
C ASN A 42 -5.06 -19.56 -20.17
N VAL A 43 -3.86 -19.14 -20.57
CA VAL A 43 -2.82 -19.99 -21.17
C VAL A 43 -1.56 -19.98 -20.32
N SER A 44 -1.03 -18.80 -20.02
CA SER A 44 0.20 -18.65 -19.24
C SER A 44 0.27 -17.27 -18.59
N VAL A 45 0.72 -17.24 -17.34
CA VAL A 45 0.98 -16.03 -16.58
C VAL A 45 2.43 -16.07 -16.09
N PRO A 46 3.43 -15.92 -16.99
CA PRO A 46 4.82 -16.05 -16.59
C PRO A 46 5.23 -14.86 -15.72
N LEU A 47 6.03 -15.15 -14.69
CA LEU A 47 6.80 -14.12 -13.98
C LEU A 47 7.83 -13.56 -14.98
N ILE A 48 7.79 -12.25 -15.21
CA ILE A 48 8.66 -11.57 -16.19
C ILE A 48 9.67 -10.62 -15.53
N GLY A 49 9.58 -10.45 -14.22
CA GLY A 49 10.51 -9.67 -13.42
C GLY A 49 10.07 -9.54 -11.97
N GLU A 50 10.89 -8.87 -11.20
CA GLU A 50 10.60 -8.50 -9.82
C GLU A 50 11.17 -7.10 -9.58
N ARG A 51 10.46 -6.31 -8.78
CA ARG A 51 10.94 -5.00 -8.29
C ARG A 51 11.17 -5.08 -6.80
N VAL A 52 12.24 -4.45 -6.33
CA VAL A 52 12.49 -4.27 -4.90
C VAL A 52 12.07 -2.86 -4.51
N VAL A 53 11.26 -2.75 -3.46
CA VAL A 53 10.87 -1.46 -2.89
C VAL A 53 11.55 -1.30 -1.54
N VAL A 54 12.17 -0.14 -1.30
CA VAL A 54 12.92 0.16 -0.07
C VAL A 54 12.24 1.26 0.73
N SER A 55 12.19 1.05 2.04
CA SER A 55 11.81 2.09 3.01
C SER A 55 13.05 2.78 3.58
N SER A 56 13.01 4.12 3.64
CA SER A 56 14.04 4.94 4.27
C SER A 56 13.95 4.94 5.81
N SER A 57 12.83 4.51 6.38
CA SER A 57 12.62 4.43 7.85
C SER A 57 13.29 3.21 8.50
N GLY A 58 14.00 2.38 7.73
CA GLY A 58 14.67 1.16 8.22
C GLY A 58 13.75 -0.07 8.34
N LYS A 59 12.43 0.11 8.19
CA LYS A 59 11.44 -0.96 8.11
C LYS A 59 10.38 -0.61 7.06
N VAL A 60 9.97 -1.59 6.26
CA VAL A 60 8.81 -1.44 5.38
C VAL A 60 7.55 -1.43 6.22
N GLU A 61 6.80 -0.35 6.14
CA GLU A 61 5.44 -0.27 6.64
C GLU A 61 4.51 -1.15 5.81
N ALA A 62 3.51 -1.75 6.47
CA ALA A 62 2.58 -2.66 5.82
C ALA A 62 1.94 -1.97 4.60
N THR A 63 1.97 -2.67 3.46
CA THR A 63 1.34 -2.22 2.21
C THR A 63 0.06 -3.01 1.99
N SER A 64 -1.07 -2.32 1.98
CA SER A 64 -2.39 -2.96 1.83
C SER A 64 -3.03 -2.74 0.47
N GLU A 65 -2.53 -1.77 -0.30
CA GLU A 65 -3.05 -1.49 -1.64
C GLU A 65 -1.93 -0.91 -2.52
N VAL A 66 -1.96 -1.23 -3.81
CA VAL A 66 -1.06 -0.66 -4.82
C VAL A 66 -1.86 -0.31 -6.07
N HIS A 67 -1.60 0.86 -6.65
CA HIS A 67 -2.24 1.30 -7.89
C HIS A 67 -1.20 1.74 -8.91
N PHE A 68 -1.30 1.20 -10.12
CA PHE A 68 -0.50 1.61 -11.26
C PHE A 68 -0.94 3.00 -11.72
N VAL A 69 0.00 3.93 -11.82
CA VAL A 69 -0.27 5.29 -12.32
C VAL A 69 0.23 5.41 -13.76
N SER A 70 1.51 5.08 -13.95
CA SER A 70 2.20 5.11 -15.24
C SER A 70 3.42 4.21 -15.18
N GLU A 71 4.14 4.04 -16.29
CA GLU A 71 5.36 3.22 -16.31
C GLU A 71 6.34 3.65 -15.22
N GLY A 72 6.60 2.74 -14.26
CA GLY A 72 7.52 2.98 -13.15
C GLY A 72 6.97 3.79 -11.98
N VAL A 73 5.72 4.28 -12.07
CA VAL A 73 5.08 5.08 -11.00
C VAL A 73 3.87 4.32 -10.46
N PHE A 74 3.89 4.08 -9.16
CA PHE A 74 2.81 3.43 -8.44
C PHE A 74 2.44 4.26 -7.21
N LEU A 75 1.16 4.22 -6.84
CA LEU A 75 0.70 4.59 -5.51
C LEU A 75 0.68 3.35 -4.64
N CYS A 76 1.16 3.48 -3.40
CA CYS A 76 1.20 2.40 -2.43
C CYS A 76 0.68 2.92 -1.10
N LEU A 77 -0.36 2.28 -0.58
CA LEU A 77 -0.92 2.62 0.73
C LEU A 77 -0.02 2.02 1.80
N GLY A 78 0.59 2.87 2.62
CA GLY A 78 1.39 2.47 3.77
C GLY A 78 0.73 2.85 5.08
N HIS A 79 0.67 1.91 6.02
CA HIS A 79 0.13 2.19 7.36
C HIS A 79 0.89 1.44 8.46
N ASN A 80 0.78 1.96 9.68
CA ASN A 80 1.02 1.19 10.89
C ASN A 80 -0.30 0.57 11.41
N GLY A 81 -0.22 -0.41 12.31
CA GLY A 81 -1.40 -1.07 12.89
C GLY A 81 -2.05 -0.31 14.05
N ASN A 82 -1.75 0.98 14.22
CA ASN A 82 -2.20 1.79 15.36
C ASN A 82 -3.37 2.70 14.97
N GLY A 83 -4.25 3.02 15.90
CA GLY A 83 -5.48 3.80 15.73
C GLY A 83 -6.68 3.05 16.26
N ASN A 84 -7.87 3.60 16.06
CA ASN A 84 -9.12 2.99 16.49
C ASN A 84 -9.29 1.58 15.87
N GLY A 85 -9.69 0.59 16.68
CA GLY A 85 -9.73 -0.83 16.29
C GLY A 85 -8.36 -1.48 16.03
N GLY A 86 -7.28 -0.88 16.56
CA GLY A 86 -5.89 -1.25 16.31
C GLY A 86 -5.16 -1.89 17.48
N SER A 87 -3.87 -2.16 17.27
CA SER A 87 -2.99 -2.75 18.30
C SER A 87 -2.35 -1.71 19.24
N GLY A 88 -2.71 -0.44 19.10
CA GLY A 88 -2.15 0.67 19.86
C GLY A 88 -2.69 2.01 19.38
N ASP A 89 -2.46 3.05 20.15
CA ASP A 89 -3.11 4.37 20.04
C ASP A 89 -2.26 5.40 19.28
N ASN A 90 -0.93 5.24 19.29
CA ASN A 90 0.00 6.22 18.72
C ASN A 90 0.09 6.13 17.19
N ILE A 91 -0.67 6.97 16.50
CA ILE A 91 -0.70 7.05 15.04
C ILE A 91 0.42 7.96 14.55
N LYS A 92 1.60 7.38 14.31
CA LYS A 92 2.75 8.10 13.76
C LYS A 92 2.73 8.23 12.23
N TYR A 93 1.99 7.35 11.56
CA TYR A 93 2.11 7.20 10.12
C TYR A 93 0.94 6.46 9.48
N LYS A 94 0.23 7.16 8.59
CA LYS A 94 -0.70 6.60 7.61
C LYS A 94 -0.62 7.46 6.36
N SER A 95 -0.27 6.87 5.22
CA SER A 95 -0.11 7.68 4.01
C SER A 95 -0.28 6.88 2.73
N MET A 96 -0.69 7.61 1.69
CA MET A 96 -0.39 7.20 0.34
C MET A 96 1.03 7.64 -0.02
N ARG A 97 1.82 6.70 -0.53
CA ARG A 97 3.17 6.96 -1.04
C ARG A 97 3.19 6.77 -2.54
N THR A 98 4.02 7.55 -3.22
CA THR A 98 4.48 7.15 -4.54
C THR A 98 5.68 6.22 -4.37
N CYS A 99 5.76 5.14 -5.13
CA CYS A 99 7.03 4.49 -5.39
C CYS A 99 7.40 4.69 -6.85
N SER A 100 8.52 5.38 -7.07
CA SER A 100 9.12 5.48 -8.40
C SER A 100 10.14 4.36 -8.51
N ALA A 101 9.75 3.29 -9.19
CA ALA A 101 10.66 2.24 -9.58
C ALA A 101 11.29 2.63 -10.91
N SER A 102 12.56 3.01 -10.91
CA SER A 102 13.29 3.24 -12.17
C SER A 102 13.01 2.06 -13.11
N PRO A 103 12.57 2.29 -14.36
CA PRO A 103 12.27 1.20 -15.32
C PRO A 103 13.51 0.31 -15.57
N THR A 104 14.68 0.81 -15.20
CA THR A 104 15.98 0.22 -15.42
C THR A 104 16.35 -0.77 -14.32
N ARG A 105 15.78 -1.97 -14.40
CA ARG A 105 16.52 -3.23 -14.50
C ARG A 105 15.66 -4.34 -13.91
N ARG A 106 14.91 -5.00 -14.80
CA ARG A 106 14.56 -6.42 -14.69
C ARG A 106 15.73 -7.13 -14.03
N THR A 107 15.59 -7.53 -12.77
CA THR A 107 16.35 -8.67 -12.30
C THR A 107 15.83 -9.82 -13.13
N SER A 108 16.62 -10.29 -14.11
CA SER A 108 16.21 -11.49 -14.84
C SER A 108 15.93 -12.56 -13.80
N GLN A 109 14.80 -13.24 -13.94
CA GLN A 109 14.35 -14.31 -13.04
C GLN A 109 15.51 -15.25 -12.63
N ALA A 110 16.42 -15.55 -13.55
CA ALA A 110 17.60 -16.38 -13.30
C ALA A 110 18.64 -15.83 -12.29
N ASP A 111 18.70 -14.52 -12.00
CA ASP A 111 19.76 -13.95 -11.16
C ASP A 111 19.53 -14.22 -9.65
N PHE A 112 18.27 -14.34 -9.20
CA PHE A 112 17.95 -14.43 -7.77
C PHE A 112 16.94 -15.51 -7.35
N ASP A 113 16.60 -16.44 -8.25
CA ASP A 113 15.65 -17.54 -7.99
C ASP A 113 16.25 -18.74 -7.22
N SER A 114 17.53 -18.68 -6.83
CA SER A 114 18.18 -19.71 -6.02
C SER A 114 18.39 -19.23 -4.58
N PRO A 115 18.24 -20.11 -3.57
CA PRO A 115 18.66 -19.83 -2.20
C PRO A 115 20.14 -19.41 -2.09
N SER A 116 20.99 -19.77 -3.08
CA SER A 116 22.40 -19.38 -3.16
C SER A 116 22.66 -18.03 -3.82
N THR A 117 21.67 -17.43 -4.48
CA THR A 117 21.79 -16.14 -5.17
C THR A 117 20.76 -15.17 -4.62
N LEU A 118 20.89 -14.78 -3.35
CA LEU A 118 19.97 -13.83 -2.74
C LEU A 118 20.15 -12.42 -3.31
N GLY A 119 19.05 -11.68 -3.49
CA GLY A 119 19.07 -10.27 -3.90
C GLY A 119 19.60 -9.32 -2.81
N ALA A 120 19.47 -9.72 -1.54
CA ALA A 120 19.94 -8.99 -0.37
C ALA A 120 20.66 -9.90 0.65
N PRO A 121 21.79 -10.55 0.32
CA PRO A 121 22.47 -11.43 1.26
C PRO A 121 22.86 -10.67 2.53
N LYS A 122 22.49 -11.21 3.70
CA LYS A 122 22.74 -10.61 5.02
C LYS A 122 22.16 -9.18 5.15
N GLY A 123 21.01 -8.90 4.55
CA GLY A 123 20.34 -7.61 4.69
C GLY A 123 20.88 -6.49 3.81
N LYS A 124 21.81 -6.78 2.88
CA LYS A 124 22.42 -5.78 2.00
C LYS A 124 22.09 -6.07 0.55
N LEU A 125 21.36 -5.16 -0.09
CA LEU A 125 21.07 -5.27 -1.52
C LEU A 125 22.37 -5.37 -2.34
N THR A 126 22.40 -6.33 -3.26
CA THR A 126 23.51 -6.44 -4.20
C THR A 126 23.51 -5.24 -5.15
N LYS A 127 24.69 -4.85 -5.65
CA LYS A 127 24.82 -3.77 -6.65
C LYS A 127 24.09 -4.05 -7.98
N LYS A 128 23.60 -5.26 -8.18
CA LYS A 128 22.81 -5.66 -9.35
C LYS A 128 21.34 -5.24 -9.24
N VAL A 129 20.86 -4.89 -8.04
CA VAL A 129 19.47 -4.49 -7.76
C VAL A 129 19.43 -2.99 -7.52
N THR A 130 18.56 -2.29 -8.25
CA THR A 130 18.24 -0.88 -8.00
C THR A 130 16.87 -0.83 -7.36
N PRO A 131 16.74 -0.47 -6.07
CA PRO A 131 15.44 -0.44 -5.42
C PRO A 131 14.65 0.81 -5.80
N ALA A 132 13.32 0.67 -5.85
CA ALA A 132 12.38 1.78 -5.87
C ALA A 132 12.29 2.37 -4.46
N MET A 133 12.38 3.69 -4.33
CA MET A 133 12.21 4.35 -3.03
C MET A 133 10.78 4.81 -2.86
N TYR A 134 10.25 4.62 -1.65
CA TYR A 134 9.02 5.27 -1.24
C TYR A 134 9.23 6.77 -1.06
N VAL A 135 8.33 7.57 -1.62
CA VAL A 135 8.23 9.01 -1.44
C VAL A 135 6.85 9.30 -0.87
N SER A 136 6.79 10.08 0.21
CA SER A 136 5.51 10.50 0.80
C SER A 136 4.73 11.34 -0.20
N PHE A 137 3.42 11.14 -0.28
CA PHE A 137 2.56 11.88 -1.20
C PHE A 137 1.35 12.49 -0.49
N VAL A 138 0.50 11.67 0.14
CA VAL A 138 -0.65 12.15 0.93
C VAL A 138 -0.54 11.59 2.35
N ASP A 139 -0.44 12.48 3.34
CA ASP A 139 -0.42 12.13 4.75
C ASP A 139 -1.83 12.14 5.32
N TYR A 140 -2.33 10.97 5.71
CA TYR A 140 -3.67 10.83 6.30
C TYR A 140 -3.66 11.20 7.79
N ALA A 141 -2.47 11.18 8.41
CA ALA A 141 -2.29 11.46 9.82
C ALA A 141 -1.89 12.91 10.09
N ASP A 142 -2.10 13.84 9.15
CA ASP A 142 -1.83 15.26 9.37
C ASP A 142 -2.83 15.85 10.39
N PRO A 143 -2.39 16.21 11.62
CA PRO A 143 -3.29 16.70 12.66
C PRO A 143 -4.00 18.00 12.27
N VAL A 144 -3.40 18.82 11.40
CA VAL A 144 -3.99 20.09 10.92
C VAL A 144 -5.16 19.82 9.98
N GLN A 145 -5.09 18.75 9.17
CA GLN A 145 -6.21 18.38 8.31
C GLN A 145 -7.28 17.62 9.08
N LEU A 146 -6.89 16.68 9.95
CA LEU A 146 -7.84 15.86 10.72
C LEU A 146 -8.78 16.69 11.58
N VAL A 147 -8.28 17.73 12.26
CA VAL A 147 -9.11 18.58 13.14
C VAL A 147 -10.23 19.30 12.37
N ARG A 148 -10.08 19.53 11.06
CA ARG A 148 -11.13 20.14 10.22
C ARG A 148 -12.36 19.26 10.08
N PHE A 149 -12.19 17.95 10.28
CA PHE A 149 -13.25 16.94 10.22
C PHE A 149 -13.61 16.39 11.60
N GLY A 150 -13.07 16.98 12.68
CA GLY A 150 -13.27 16.50 14.04
C GLY A 150 -12.56 15.19 14.35
N LEU A 151 -11.51 14.84 13.58
CA LEU A 151 -10.69 13.65 13.80
C LEU A 151 -9.37 14.01 14.51
N HIS A 152 -8.72 13.03 15.12
CA HIS A 152 -7.38 13.18 15.70
C HIS A 152 -6.51 11.92 15.51
N ASN A 153 -5.22 12.05 15.85
CA ASN A 153 -4.20 11.00 15.74
C ASN A 153 -3.37 10.84 17.02
N GLU A 154 -3.79 11.47 18.12
CA GLU A 154 -3.04 11.57 19.38
C GLU A 154 -3.20 10.36 20.33
N GLY A 155 -3.96 9.34 19.90
CA GLY A 155 -4.18 8.10 20.65
C GLY A 155 -5.20 8.21 21.79
N ASP A 156 -5.22 9.32 22.50
CA ASP A 156 -6.30 9.66 23.44
C ASP A 156 -7.16 10.82 22.90
N PRO A 157 -8.49 10.80 23.09
CA PRO A 157 -9.27 9.65 23.52
C PRO A 157 -9.27 8.52 22.47
N ASP A 158 -9.24 7.26 22.91
CA ASP A 158 -9.46 6.12 22.02
C ASP A 158 -10.98 5.97 21.79
N ASP A 159 -11.48 6.75 20.83
CA ASP A 159 -12.89 6.80 20.47
C ASP A 159 -13.09 6.90 18.95
N ASN A 160 -14.34 7.06 18.52
CA ASN A 160 -14.70 7.10 17.10
C ASN A 160 -14.19 8.35 16.35
N THR A 161 -13.55 9.30 17.04
CA THR A 161 -12.85 10.43 16.44
C THR A 161 -11.36 10.16 16.23
N LEU A 162 -10.83 9.06 16.76
CA LEU A 162 -9.48 8.59 16.45
C LEU A 162 -9.46 7.96 15.05
N LEU A 163 -8.42 8.28 14.29
CA LEU A 163 -8.23 7.73 12.95
C LEU A 163 -8.05 6.20 12.99
N ASP A 164 -8.77 5.45 12.15
CA ASP A 164 -8.78 3.99 12.24
C ASP A 164 -7.45 3.34 11.87
N ALA A 165 -7.21 2.15 12.42
CA ALA A 165 -5.93 1.47 12.34
C ALA A 165 -5.52 1.02 10.92
N LYS A 166 -6.38 0.28 10.21
CA LYS A 166 -5.99 -0.43 8.98
C LYS A 166 -6.66 0.13 7.73
N TRP A 167 -6.00 1.07 7.06
CA TRP A 167 -6.45 1.55 5.77
C TRP A 167 -6.11 0.52 4.69
N GLU A 168 -7.11 0.11 3.92
CA GLU A 168 -7.01 -1.12 3.10
C GLU A 168 -7.45 -0.92 1.65
N SER A 169 -7.85 0.29 1.26
CA SER A 169 -8.23 0.54 -0.13
C SER A 169 -8.00 1.97 -0.55
N PHE A 170 -7.74 2.16 -1.84
CA PHE A 170 -7.95 3.44 -2.49
C PHE A 170 -8.30 3.29 -3.98
N ALA A 171 -8.98 4.28 -4.52
CA ALA A 171 -9.35 4.39 -5.92
C ALA A 171 -9.15 5.83 -6.41
N LEU A 172 -8.76 5.97 -7.68
CA LEU A 172 -8.66 7.26 -8.35
C LEU A 172 -9.87 7.46 -9.28
N ALA A 173 -10.38 8.67 -9.33
CA ALA A 173 -11.32 9.11 -10.37
C ALA A 173 -10.89 10.49 -10.88
N PRO A 174 -11.02 10.78 -12.19
CA PRO A 174 -10.77 12.12 -12.71
C PRO A 174 -11.67 13.14 -12.02
N ALA A 175 -11.13 14.32 -11.68
CA ALA A 175 -11.91 15.40 -11.06
C ALA A 175 -12.98 15.95 -12.01
N GLY A 176 -12.79 15.78 -13.33
CA GLY A 176 -13.73 16.20 -14.37
C GLY A 176 -13.77 17.71 -14.59
N ASP A 177 -12.77 18.43 -14.11
CA ASP A 177 -12.60 19.87 -14.33
C ASP A 177 -11.67 20.15 -15.53
N SER A 178 -11.24 21.40 -15.69
CA SER A 178 -10.36 21.80 -16.78
C SER A 178 -8.89 21.38 -16.60
N ALA A 179 -8.50 20.90 -15.42
CA ALA A 179 -7.17 20.40 -15.12
C ALA A 179 -7.13 18.89 -15.41
N PRO A 180 -6.53 18.45 -16.53
CA PRO A 180 -6.60 17.05 -16.97
C PRO A 180 -5.86 16.08 -16.03
N ASP A 181 -4.97 16.62 -15.20
CA ASP A 181 -4.17 15.86 -14.24
C ASP A 181 -4.77 15.88 -12.83
N ASP A 182 -5.97 16.46 -12.63
CA ASP A 182 -6.63 16.51 -11.33
C ASP A 182 -7.53 15.29 -11.11
N PHE A 183 -7.38 14.67 -9.93
CA PHE A 183 -8.05 13.44 -9.53
C PHE A 183 -8.60 13.54 -8.12
N PHE A 184 -9.72 12.86 -7.89
CA PHE A 184 -10.14 12.47 -6.55
C PHE A 184 -9.51 11.13 -6.19
N LEU A 185 -8.82 11.09 -5.06
CA LEU A 185 -8.44 9.87 -4.37
C LEU A 185 -9.47 9.56 -3.31
N PHE A 186 -10.16 8.45 -3.49
CA PHE A 186 -11.02 7.85 -2.47
C PHE A 186 -10.21 6.82 -1.72
N THR A 187 -10.24 6.83 -0.40
CA THR A 187 -9.62 5.79 0.42
C THR A 187 -10.53 5.43 1.56
N ALA A 188 -10.51 4.17 1.96
CA ALA A 188 -11.41 3.63 2.97
C ALA A 188 -10.71 2.62 3.87
N VAL A 189 -11.24 2.52 5.08
CA VAL A 189 -10.86 1.56 6.10
C VAL A 189 -12.12 0.78 6.50
N PRO A 190 -12.08 -0.55 6.42
CA PRO A 190 -13.14 -1.37 6.96
C PRO A 190 -13.01 -1.43 8.48
N ASN A 191 -14.13 -1.62 9.16
CA ASN A 191 -14.14 -1.82 10.61
C ASN A 191 -13.62 -3.18 11.08
N ASN A 192 -13.09 -4.03 10.19
CA ASN A 192 -12.63 -5.39 10.50
C ASN A 192 -13.66 -6.27 11.23
N PHE A 193 -14.96 -6.00 11.05
CA PHE A 193 -16.04 -6.66 11.79
C PHE A 193 -16.05 -6.41 13.30
N LEU A 194 -15.29 -5.43 13.80
CA LEU A 194 -15.29 -5.03 15.21
C LEU A 194 -16.64 -4.41 15.55
N SER A 195 -17.46 -5.16 16.28
CA SER A 195 -18.74 -4.70 16.80
C SER A 195 -19.11 -5.41 18.10
N THR A 196 -19.75 -4.68 19.01
CA THR A 196 -20.33 -5.23 20.24
C THR A 196 -21.64 -6.00 19.99
N GLN A 197 -22.24 -5.83 18.82
CA GLN A 197 -23.54 -6.38 18.44
C GLN A 197 -23.52 -7.03 17.05
N GLY A 198 -22.39 -7.66 16.71
CA GLY A 198 -22.18 -8.26 15.40
C GLY A 198 -23.02 -9.51 15.15
N ILE A 199 -23.32 -9.77 13.87
CA ILE A 199 -23.97 -11.02 13.44
C ILE A 199 -23.22 -11.56 12.22
N SER A 200 -22.67 -12.78 12.34
CA SER A 200 -22.02 -13.48 11.24
C SER A 200 -22.72 -14.80 10.98
N LEU A 201 -23.21 -15.00 9.75
CA LEU A 201 -23.94 -16.20 9.34
C LEU A 201 -25.15 -16.52 10.25
N GLY A 202 -25.79 -15.48 10.79
CA GLY A 202 -26.92 -15.61 11.72
C GLY A 202 -26.53 -15.92 13.17
N VAL A 203 -25.24 -16.00 13.49
CA VAL A 203 -24.71 -16.18 14.84
C VAL A 203 -24.28 -14.83 15.42
N PRO A 204 -24.84 -14.38 16.56
CA PRO A 204 -24.37 -13.18 17.24
C PRO A 204 -22.94 -13.33 17.74
N TYR A 205 -22.18 -12.26 17.70
CA TYR A 205 -20.85 -12.15 18.29
C TYR A 205 -20.64 -10.75 18.88
N ASP A 206 -19.62 -10.63 19.72
CA ASP A 206 -19.24 -9.40 20.42
C ASP A 206 -17.70 -9.36 20.46
N GLU A 207 -17.11 -8.39 19.75
CA GLU A 207 -15.65 -8.17 19.72
C GLU A 207 -15.20 -7.16 20.81
N GLY A 208 -16.11 -6.66 21.65
CA GLY A 208 -15.80 -5.79 22.79
C GLY A 208 -15.66 -4.30 22.46
N GLU A 209 -15.73 -3.93 21.18
CA GLU A 209 -15.67 -2.55 20.70
C GLU A 209 -16.51 -2.37 19.43
N ASP A 210 -16.95 -1.14 19.15
CA ASP A 210 -17.59 -0.77 17.89
C ASP A 210 -16.68 0.20 17.13
N VAL A 211 -16.27 -0.20 15.92
CA VAL A 211 -15.42 0.61 15.05
C VAL A 211 -16.22 1.01 13.82
N ASP A 212 -16.15 2.30 13.47
CA ASP A 212 -16.80 2.83 12.28
C ASP A 212 -16.02 2.46 11.01
N ASN A 213 -16.67 2.49 9.86
CA ASN A 213 -15.95 2.49 8.59
C ASN A 213 -15.62 3.95 8.24
N GLN A 214 -14.34 4.32 8.15
CA GLN A 214 -13.96 5.68 7.73
C GLN A 214 -13.67 5.74 6.22
N PHE A 215 -14.03 6.87 5.62
CA PHE A 215 -13.79 7.20 4.22
C PHE A 215 -13.19 8.60 4.11
N MET A 216 -12.14 8.75 3.32
CA MET A 216 -11.54 10.04 3.01
C MET A 216 -11.48 10.27 1.50
N VAL A 217 -11.62 11.53 1.11
CA VAL A 217 -11.51 11.97 -0.28
C VAL A 217 -10.52 13.10 -0.36
N PHE A 218 -9.50 12.95 -1.20
CA PHE A 218 -8.49 13.98 -1.45
C PHE A 218 -8.61 14.45 -2.90
N HIS A 219 -8.51 15.76 -3.10
CA HIS A 219 -8.32 16.33 -4.43
C HIS A 219 -6.83 16.55 -4.66
N LEU A 220 -6.26 15.93 -5.70
CA LEU A 220 -4.83 15.94 -5.95
C LEU A 220 -4.53 16.07 -7.44
N THR A 221 -3.37 16.65 -7.76
CA THR A 221 -2.83 16.68 -9.12
C THR A 221 -1.83 15.55 -9.29
N LEU A 222 -2.04 14.67 -10.26
CA LEU A 222 -1.22 13.50 -10.55
C LEU A 222 -0.89 13.42 -12.06
N PRO A 223 0.13 14.16 -12.52
CA PRO A 223 0.49 14.19 -13.94
C PRO A 223 0.87 12.82 -14.48
N GLY A 224 0.31 12.46 -15.63
CA GLY A 224 0.59 11.19 -16.31
C GLY A 224 -0.20 9.98 -15.80
N ALA A 225 -1.09 10.18 -14.82
CA ALA A 225 -2.10 9.18 -14.47
C ALA A 225 -3.15 9.07 -15.58
N SER A 226 -3.63 7.86 -15.84
CA SER A 226 -4.86 7.61 -16.59
C SER A 226 -5.81 6.81 -15.73
N ALA A 227 -7.03 7.32 -15.51
CA ALA A 227 -8.10 6.55 -14.87
C ALA A 227 -8.78 5.59 -15.85
#